data_AF-A0A850NED7-F1
#
_entry.id   AF-A0A850NED7-F1
#
_cell.length_a   1.000
_cell.length_b   1.000
_cell.length_c   1.000
_cell.angle_alpha   90.00
_cell.angle_beta   90.00
_cell.angle_gamma   90.00
#
_symmetry.space_group_name_H-M   'P 1'
#
loop_
_entity.id
_entity.type
_entity.pdbx_description
1 polymer ?
#
loop_
_entity_poly.entity_id
_entity_poly.type
_entity_poly.pdbx_seq_one_letter_code
_entity_poly.pdbx_strand_id
1 'polypeptide(L)'
;MEKLKGMVGDKNEEFRVCDYEKKFYSTEQTKGRIFHMREVNWGVLAKDLKANISLKDFEKKYSYDFDKDDLVLLSKYDYVDCNEKQMVGIRERPDGSSLEMALAEWPTSHSKNWVWSNRGKGTWLVYLERPFETFEIPERYSRMIQYSECLIDTTSQIFTADASRMRWYSENDSTRIQQEKFMNFITDEYVVKPPELEYDENMSQEETMARYDSLQRWENAKKGFVKLELSKKPEFKRLLNRAYDEALKNQSSTDEFEYYVAHYLSPSKSLTLKRNRIVVGQCSMDDSPRIHAMNIAQLAGESVNWNIFLRSHLNVLNDNVNRVSDGSWAWEARKTYIRELEELDIEVKELLLGTALRASNTAEGHYFGNIGRLGRAISESKDVNEFEDELYHMIDDQTLDDFNRLLMFYLHDNLVYHMDTSKEKHSYKNKRNMAKSLLPNYISDKLD
;
A
#
# COMPACT_ATOMS: atom_id res chain seq x y z
N MET A 1 -23.67 -3.36 -8.87
CA MET A 1 -23.88 -3.84 -7.49
C MET A 1 -24.32 -5.29 -7.46
N GLU A 2 -25.55 -5.67 -7.86
CA GLU A 2 -26.01 -7.08 -7.77
C GLU A 2 -25.05 -8.13 -8.35
N LYS A 3 -24.46 -7.87 -9.52
CA LYS A 3 -23.47 -8.80 -10.11
C LYS A 3 -22.20 -8.95 -9.27
N LEU A 4 -21.73 -7.87 -8.64
CA LEU A 4 -20.56 -7.91 -7.76
C LEU A 4 -20.89 -8.61 -6.44
N LYS A 5 -22.09 -8.38 -5.89
CA LYS A 5 -22.59 -9.14 -4.73
C LYS A 5 -22.65 -10.63 -5.01
N GLY A 6 -23.14 -11.02 -6.20
CA GLY A 6 -23.13 -12.42 -6.65
C GLY A 6 -21.71 -13.02 -6.64
N MET A 7 -20.73 -12.29 -7.18
CA MET A 7 -19.32 -12.75 -7.15
C MET A 7 -18.74 -12.83 -5.74
N VAL A 8 -19.11 -11.92 -4.84
CA VAL A 8 -18.70 -12.01 -3.43
C VAL A 8 -19.34 -13.23 -2.78
N GLY A 9 -20.60 -13.53 -3.07
CA GLY A 9 -21.27 -14.76 -2.64
C GLY A 9 -20.49 -16.01 -3.06
N ASP A 10 -20.09 -16.08 -4.34
CA ASP A 10 -19.28 -17.19 -4.86
C ASP A 10 -17.92 -17.28 -4.13
N LYS A 11 -17.24 -16.14 -3.92
CA LYS A 11 -15.95 -16.06 -3.21
C LYS A 11 -16.05 -16.45 -1.73
N ASN A 12 -17.13 -16.04 -1.06
CA ASN A 12 -17.39 -16.43 0.32
C ASN A 12 -17.67 -17.94 0.42
N GLU A 13 -18.32 -18.54 -0.58
CA GLU A 13 -18.52 -19.99 -0.63
C GLU A 13 -17.20 -20.73 -0.93
N GLU A 14 -16.38 -20.22 -1.85
CA GLU A 14 -15.00 -20.71 -2.07
C GLU A 14 -14.20 -20.70 -0.76
N PHE A 15 -14.28 -19.63 0.03
CA PHE A 15 -13.60 -19.54 1.34
C PHE A 15 -14.10 -20.57 2.37
N ARG A 16 -15.39 -20.91 2.36
CA ARG A 16 -15.95 -21.95 3.24
C ARG A 16 -15.42 -23.34 2.92
N VAL A 17 -14.97 -23.56 1.69
CA VAL A 17 -14.35 -24.83 1.27
C VAL A 17 -12.82 -24.72 1.07
N CYS A 18 -12.23 -23.54 1.30
CA CYS A 18 -10.77 -23.32 1.25
C CYS A 18 -10.06 -24.22 2.29
N ASP A 19 -8.85 -24.67 1.96
CA ASP A 19 -8.05 -25.63 2.73
C ASP A 19 -7.81 -25.20 4.19
N TYR A 20 -8.49 -25.85 5.13
CA TYR A 20 -8.35 -25.59 6.57
C TYR A 20 -6.98 -26.01 7.13
N GLU A 21 -6.17 -26.77 6.38
CA GLU A 21 -4.87 -27.26 6.83
C GLU A 21 -3.71 -26.30 6.51
N LYS A 22 -3.96 -25.23 5.73
CA LYS A 22 -2.92 -24.25 5.41
C LYS A 22 -2.48 -23.49 6.68
N LYS A 23 -1.25 -23.74 7.10
CA LYS A 23 -0.60 -23.06 8.23
C LYS A 23 0.19 -21.85 7.75
N PHE A 24 0.06 -20.76 8.48
CA PHE A 24 0.87 -19.55 8.31
C PHE A 24 1.84 -19.42 9.47
N TYR A 25 2.98 -18.79 9.23
CA TYR A 25 4.00 -18.59 10.25
C TYR A 25 4.38 -17.12 10.35
N SER A 26 4.66 -16.63 11.55
CA SER A 26 5.12 -15.26 11.79
C SER A 26 6.38 -14.94 10.98
N THR A 27 6.71 -13.65 10.91
CA THR A 27 8.08 -13.24 10.55
C THR A 27 9.08 -13.81 11.56
N GLU A 28 10.31 -14.03 11.11
CA GLU A 28 11.43 -14.42 11.98
C GLU A 28 11.66 -13.34 13.03
N GLN A 29 11.59 -13.71 14.31
CA GLN A 29 11.72 -12.75 15.39
C GLN A 29 12.45 -13.34 16.62
N THR A 30 12.99 -12.45 17.45
CA THR A 30 13.64 -12.79 18.71
C THR A 30 13.68 -11.56 19.63
N LYS A 31 14.25 -11.72 20.82
CA LYS A 31 14.55 -10.61 21.74
C LYS A 31 16.05 -10.39 21.76
N GLY A 32 16.47 -9.13 21.84
CA GLY A 32 17.89 -8.83 21.86
C GLY A 32 18.23 -7.43 22.32
N ARG A 33 19.50 -7.09 22.22
CA ARG A 33 20.04 -5.79 22.60
C ARG A 33 20.86 -5.23 21.45
N ILE A 34 20.71 -3.93 21.22
CA ILE A 34 21.43 -3.21 20.20
C ILE A 34 22.52 -2.39 20.88
N PHE A 35 23.71 -2.37 20.26
CA PHE A 35 24.84 -1.55 20.70
C PHE A 35 25.38 -0.76 19.52
N HIS A 36 25.62 0.52 19.73
CA HIS A 36 26.28 1.38 18.76
C HIS A 36 27.65 1.83 19.29
N MET A 37 28.72 1.36 18.65
CA MET A 37 30.11 1.65 19.05
C MET A 37 30.76 2.66 18.09
N ARG A 38 31.43 3.69 18.63
CA ARG A 38 32.07 4.75 17.83
C ARG A 38 33.57 4.55 17.64
N GLU A 39 34.29 4.07 18.67
CA GLU A 39 35.75 3.95 18.67
C GLU A 39 36.20 2.60 19.24
N VAL A 40 36.09 1.52 18.46
CA VAL A 40 36.48 0.18 18.91
C VAL A 40 37.60 -0.40 18.05
N ASN A 41 38.54 -1.10 18.69
CA ASN A 41 39.52 -1.92 17.97
C ASN A 41 38.80 -3.12 17.33
N TRP A 42 38.45 -2.98 16.06
CA TRP A 42 37.71 -3.98 15.29
C TRP A 42 38.39 -5.37 15.29
N GLY A 43 39.72 -5.43 15.24
CA GLY A 43 40.43 -6.71 15.24
C GLY A 43 40.22 -7.50 16.53
N VAL A 44 40.16 -6.80 17.68
CA VAL A 44 39.88 -7.42 18.98
C VAL A 44 38.40 -7.78 19.07
N LEU A 45 37.51 -6.82 18.78
CA LEU A 45 36.06 -7.03 18.85
C LEU A 45 35.60 -8.18 17.96
N ALA A 46 36.00 -8.19 16.68
CA ALA A 46 35.61 -9.24 15.75
C ALA A 46 36.07 -10.64 16.21
N LYS A 47 37.23 -10.73 16.89
CA LYS A 47 37.70 -11.99 17.48
C LYS A 47 36.80 -12.44 18.63
N ASP A 48 36.40 -11.52 19.50
CA ASP A 48 35.53 -11.83 20.64
C ASP A 48 34.10 -12.21 20.19
N LEU A 49 33.54 -11.50 19.21
CA LEU A 49 32.23 -11.80 18.63
C LEU A 49 32.22 -13.18 17.94
N LYS A 50 33.27 -13.49 17.16
CA LYS A 50 33.44 -14.83 16.55
C LYS A 50 33.66 -15.93 17.58
N ALA A 51 34.29 -15.61 18.71
CA ALA A 51 34.41 -16.52 19.85
C ALA A 51 33.11 -16.63 20.66
N ASN A 52 32.06 -15.89 20.29
CA ASN A 52 30.78 -15.81 20.98
C ASN A 52 30.93 -15.40 22.46
N ILE A 53 31.64 -14.30 22.69
CA ILE A 53 31.73 -13.65 24.01
C ILE A 53 30.35 -13.53 24.65
N SER A 54 30.23 -13.84 25.94
CA SER A 54 28.94 -13.72 26.64
C SER A 54 28.53 -12.24 26.73
N LEU A 55 27.23 -11.96 26.78
CA LEU A 55 26.74 -10.58 26.97
C LEU A 55 27.38 -9.92 28.21
N LYS A 56 27.45 -10.67 29.33
CA LYS A 56 28.05 -10.18 30.58
C LYS A 56 29.54 -9.83 30.42
N ASP A 57 30.30 -10.66 29.73
CA ASP A 57 31.72 -10.40 29.51
C ASP A 57 31.94 -9.29 28.49
N PHE A 58 31.08 -9.19 27.48
CA PHE A 58 31.06 -8.10 26.52
C PHE A 58 30.82 -6.76 27.22
N GLU A 59 29.75 -6.66 28.01
CA GLU A 59 29.43 -5.46 28.78
C GLU A 59 30.57 -5.09 29.72
N LYS A 60 31.18 -6.05 30.41
CA LYS A 60 32.33 -5.79 31.28
C LYS A 60 33.57 -5.31 30.52
N LYS A 61 33.79 -5.83 29.31
CA LYS A 61 34.99 -5.54 28.51
C LYS A 61 34.89 -4.20 27.77
N TYR A 62 33.68 -3.81 27.37
CA TYR A 62 33.43 -2.66 26.49
C TYR A 62 32.56 -1.56 27.12
N SER A 63 32.30 -1.59 28.44
CA SER A 63 31.29 -0.75 29.14
C SER A 63 31.36 0.76 28.90
N TYR A 64 32.50 1.30 28.47
CA TYR A 64 32.69 2.75 28.26
C TYR A 64 32.52 3.18 26.80
N ASP A 65 32.37 2.22 25.87
CA ASP A 65 32.52 2.46 24.42
C ASP A 65 31.20 2.33 23.63
N PHE A 66 30.06 2.19 24.31
CA PHE A 66 28.76 2.03 23.65
C PHE A 66 27.58 2.69 24.38
N ASP A 67 26.60 3.13 23.58
CA ASP A 67 25.25 3.42 24.04
C ASP A 67 24.50 2.08 24.18
N LYS A 68 23.82 1.86 25.32
CA LYS A 68 23.08 0.61 25.62
C LYS A 68 21.58 0.82 25.43
N ASP A 69 20.99 0.04 24.53
CA ASP A 69 19.55 -0.14 24.51
C ASP A 69 19.14 -1.28 25.46
N ASP A 70 17.99 -1.12 26.12
CA ASP A 70 17.37 -2.24 26.85
C ASP A 70 16.95 -3.37 25.89
N LEU A 71 16.41 -4.44 26.46
CA LEU A 71 15.86 -5.55 25.70
C LEU A 71 14.77 -5.06 24.74
N VAL A 72 14.89 -5.40 23.46
CA VAL A 72 13.96 -5.03 22.40
C VAL A 72 13.48 -6.26 21.63
N LEU A 73 12.33 -6.14 20.98
CA LEU A 73 11.93 -7.07 19.93
C LEU A 73 12.89 -6.88 18.74
N LEU A 74 13.20 -7.95 18.01
CA LEU A 74 13.98 -7.91 16.80
C LEU A 74 13.30 -8.79 15.76
N SER A 75 13.05 -8.26 14.58
CA SER A 75 12.56 -9.01 13.42
C SER A 75 13.62 -9.09 12.33
N LYS A 76 13.77 -10.26 11.72
CA LYS A 76 14.62 -10.47 10.54
C LYS A 76 13.77 -10.42 9.27
N TYR A 77 14.29 -9.76 8.24
CA TYR A 77 13.62 -9.63 6.94
C TYR A 77 14.63 -9.66 5.81
N ASP A 78 14.20 -10.22 4.69
CA ASP A 78 14.97 -10.25 3.44
C ASP A 78 14.31 -9.32 2.43
N TYR A 79 15.11 -8.60 1.65
CA TYR A 79 14.60 -7.72 0.59
C TYR A 79 15.61 -7.57 -0.56
N VAL A 80 15.15 -7.05 -1.69
CA VAL A 80 16.01 -6.68 -2.83
C VAL A 80 16.12 -5.16 -2.89
N ASP A 81 17.34 -4.63 -2.86
CA ASP A 81 17.57 -3.18 -2.93
C ASP A 81 17.35 -2.60 -4.34
N CYS A 82 17.48 -1.28 -4.47
CA CYS A 82 17.33 -0.60 -5.76
C CYS A 82 18.41 -0.96 -6.80
N ASN A 83 19.46 -1.68 -6.41
CA ASN A 83 20.54 -2.16 -7.26
C ASN A 83 20.43 -3.68 -7.50
N GLU A 84 19.25 -4.27 -7.25
CA GLU A 84 18.96 -5.70 -7.42
C GLU A 84 19.81 -6.61 -6.52
N LYS A 85 20.35 -6.09 -5.41
CA LYS A 85 21.11 -6.88 -4.45
C LYS A 85 20.19 -7.48 -3.42
N GLN A 86 20.39 -8.77 -3.12
CA GLN A 86 19.75 -9.43 -1.99
C GLN A 86 20.35 -8.91 -0.68
N MET A 87 19.47 -8.41 0.17
CA MET A 87 19.77 -7.82 1.46
C MET A 87 19.09 -8.61 2.57
N VAL A 88 19.73 -8.64 3.73
CA VAL A 88 19.14 -9.10 4.98
C VAL A 88 19.18 -7.96 5.98
N GLY A 89 18.05 -7.78 6.67
CA GLY A 89 17.84 -6.75 7.66
C GLY A 89 17.46 -7.34 9.01
N ILE A 90 17.92 -6.71 10.08
CA ILE A 90 17.38 -6.89 11.44
C ILE A 90 16.81 -5.54 11.86
N ARG A 91 15.58 -5.50 12.33
CA ARG A 91 14.93 -4.27 12.79
C ARG A 91 14.33 -4.45 14.18
N GLU A 92 14.44 -3.41 14.99
CA GLU A 92 13.90 -3.35 16.36
C GLU A 92 12.36 -3.33 16.39
N ARG A 93 11.78 -2.48 15.57
CA ARG A 93 10.33 -2.25 15.46
C ARG A 93 10.02 -1.76 14.05
N PRO A 94 8.80 -1.88 13.52
CA PRO A 94 8.47 -1.48 12.15
C PRO A 94 9.04 -0.12 11.69
N ASP A 95 9.15 0.86 12.58
CA ASP A 95 9.68 2.22 12.39
C ASP A 95 11.05 2.47 13.05
N GLY A 96 11.68 1.44 13.60
CA GLY A 96 12.89 1.52 14.40
C GLY A 96 14.17 1.46 13.60
N SER A 97 15.28 1.50 14.34
CA SER A 97 16.61 1.35 13.72
C SER A 97 16.76 -0.03 13.09
N SER A 98 17.50 -0.11 11.99
CA SER A 98 17.73 -1.36 11.26
C SER A 98 19.20 -1.60 10.95
N LEU A 99 19.58 -2.87 11.03
CA LEU A 99 20.90 -3.40 10.69
C LEU A 99 20.71 -4.01 9.33
N GLU A 100 21.25 -3.39 8.29
CA GLU A 100 21.11 -3.92 6.94
C GLU A 100 22.48 -4.27 6.36
N MET A 101 22.56 -5.47 5.77
CA MET A 101 23.77 -5.95 5.12
C MET A 101 23.41 -6.73 3.85
N ALA A 102 24.36 -6.88 2.94
CA ALA A 102 24.15 -7.77 1.81
C ALA A 102 24.02 -9.21 2.32
N LEU A 103 23.14 -10.02 1.73
CA LEU A 103 22.93 -11.40 2.17
C LEU A 103 24.25 -12.21 2.15
N ALA A 104 25.12 -11.93 1.19
CA ALA A 104 26.45 -12.54 1.09
C ALA A 104 27.40 -12.20 2.26
N GLU A 105 27.16 -11.10 2.98
CA GLU A 105 27.94 -10.68 4.15
C GLU A 105 27.50 -11.43 5.42
N TRP A 106 26.27 -11.95 5.46
CA TRP A 106 25.67 -12.59 6.63
C TRP A 106 26.54 -13.69 7.27
N PRO A 107 27.11 -14.66 6.54
CA PRO A 107 27.93 -15.72 7.15
C PRO A 107 29.17 -15.21 7.87
N THR A 108 29.68 -14.04 7.48
CA THR A 108 30.86 -13.41 8.09
C THR A 108 30.52 -12.35 9.13
N SER A 109 29.25 -12.00 9.25
CA SER A 109 28.72 -10.91 10.08
C SER A 109 27.73 -11.40 11.13
N HIS A 110 27.64 -12.72 11.30
CA HIS A 110 26.80 -13.40 12.27
C HIS A 110 27.57 -14.57 12.88
N SER A 111 27.55 -14.67 14.21
CA SER A 111 28.15 -15.76 14.97
C SER A 111 27.31 -16.05 16.20
N LYS A 112 26.55 -17.15 16.15
CA LYS A 112 25.66 -17.61 17.24
C LYS A 112 24.72 -16.50 17.73
N ASN A 113 25.07 -15.82 18.82
CA ASN A 113 24.22 -14.80 19.43
C ASN A 113 24.56 -13.38 18.98
N TRP A 114 25.59 -13.20 18.15
CA TRP A 114 26.04 -11.87 17.74
C TRP A 114 25.84 -11.65 16.25
N VAL A 115 25.23 -10.53 15.89
CA VAL A 115 25.18 -10.00 14.52
C VAL A 115 25.81 -8.62 14.53
N TRP A 116 26.54 -8.27 13.48
CA TRP A 116 27.20 -6.97 13.39
C TRP A 116 27.24 -6.41 11.98
N SER A 117 27.31 -5.09 11.87
CA SER A 117 27.58 -4.38 10.63
C SER A 117 28.61 -3.28 10.87
N ASN A 118 29.62 -3.23 10.01
CA ASN A 118 30.66 -2.21 10.03
C ASN A 118 30.49 -1.33 8.79
N ARG A 119 29.62 -0.33 8.88
CA ARG A 119 29.33 0.61 7.79
C ARG A 119 29.45 2.05 8.31
N GLY A 120 30.31 2.84 7.69
CA GLY A 120 30.49 4.26 8.03
C GLY A 120 31.45 4.52 9.19
N LYS A 121 31.03 5.37 10.15
CA LYS A 121 31.86 5.86 11.28
C LYS A 121 31.67 5.08 12.59
N GLY A 122 31.02 3.92 12.57
CA GLY A 122 30.73 3.15 13.78
C GLY A 122 30.42 1.69 13.47
N THR A 123 30.39 0.87 14.52
CA THR A 123 30.00 -0.53 14.47
C THR A 123 28.64 -0.70 15.14
N TRP A 124 27.70 -1.27 14.40
CA TRP A 124 26.40 -1.66 14.94
C TRP A 124 26.42 -3.13 15.32
N LEU A 125 26.05 -3.46 16.54
CA LEU A 125 26.05 -4.81 17.08
C LEU A 125 24.66 -5.15 17.60
N VAL A 126 24.27 -6.40 17.41
CA VAL A 126 23.03 -6.96 17.94
C VAL A 126 23.38 -8.24 18.69
N TYR A 127 23.02 -8.29 19.97
CA TYR A 127 23.05 -9.51 20.76
C TYR A 127 21.66 -10.14 20.78
N LEU A 128 21.55 -11.37 20.31
CA LEU A 128 20.34 -12.17 20.29
C LEU A 128 20.27 -12.99 21.59
N GLU A 129 19.17 -12.88 22.35
CA GLU A 129 18.98 -13.74 23.53
C GLU A 129 18.73 -15.20 23.12
N ARG A 130 18.15 -15.39 21.94
CA ARG A 130 17.89 -16.68 21.28
C ARG A 130 18.01 -16.51 19.77
N PRO A 131 18.25 -17.58 19.00
CA PRO A 131 18.14 -17.54 17.55
C PRO A 131 16.80 -16.93 17.09
N PHE A 132 16.76 -16.41 15.87
CA PHE A 132 15.49 -16.03 15.25
C PHE A 132 14.60 -17.27 15.10
N GLU A 133 13.35 -17.15 15.52
CA GLU A 133 12.34 -18.20 15.47
C GLU A 133 11.11 -17.70 14.70
N THR A 134 10.36 -18.63 14.13
CA THR A 134 9.03 -18.37 13.58
C THR A 134 8.00 -19.12 14.43
N PHE A 135 6.82 -18.53 14.56
CA PHE A 135 5.72 -19.09 15.34
C PHE A 135 4.55 -19.39 14.41
N GLU A 136 3.88 -20.52 14.60
CA GLU A 136 2.64 -20.81 13.88
C GLU A 136 1.57 -19.78 14.29
N ILE A 137 0.96 -19.13 13.30
CA ILE A 137 -0.08 -18.14 13.54
C ILE A 137 -1.36 -18.87 13.97
N PRO A 138 -1.96 -18.50 15.13
CA PRO A 138 -3.18 -19.14 15.62
C PRO A 138 -4.28 -19.24 14.56
N GLU A 139 -5.05 -20.32 14.59
CA GLU A 139 -6.04 -20.67 13.56
C GLU A 139 -6.99 -19.51 13.22
N ARG A 140 -7.49 -18.80 14.25
CA ARG A 140 -8.36 -17.63 14.08
C ARG A 140 -7.76 -16.57 13.15
N TYR A 141 -6.48 -16.22 13.35
CA TYR A 141 -5.80 -15.18 12.56
C TYR A 141 -5.34 -15.74 11.20
N SER A 142 -4.99 -17.02 11.15
CA SER A 142 -4.75 -17.73 9.91
C SER A 142 -5.97 -17.70 8.98
N ARG A 143 -7.19 -17.78 9.53
CA ARG A 143 -8.43 -17.65 8.75
C ARG A 143 -8.63 -16.23 8.19
N MET A 144 -8.22 -15.17 8.89
CA MET A 144 -8.23 -13.80 8.34
C MET A 144 -7.30 -13.67 7.14
N ILE A 145 -6.05 -14.17 7.27
CA ILE A 145 -5.08 -14.17 6.18
C ILE A 145 -5.63 -14.96 4.98
N GLN A 146 -6.13 -16.17 5.24
CA GLN A 146 -6.73 -17.01 4.20
C GLN A 146 -7.95 -16.36 3.53
N TYR A 147 -8.80 -15.66 4.28
CA TYR A 147 -9.94 -14.94 3.73
C TYR A 147 -9.48 -13.90 2.70
N SER A 148 -8.45 -13.13 3.05
CA SER A 148 -7.88 -12.15 2.13
C SER A 148 -7.24 -12.80 0.89
N GLU A 149 -6.60 -13.97 1.01
CA GLU A 149 -6.06 -14.72 -0.14
C GLU A 149 -7.15 -15.35 -1.03
N CYS A 150 -8.24 -15.87 -0.46
CA CYS A 150 -9.33 -16.46 -1.26
C CYS A 150 -10.12 -15.34 -2.01
N LEU A 151 -10.24 -14.14 -1.42
CA LEU A 151 -10.89 -12.98 -2.06
C LEU A 151 -10.02 -12.28 -3.10
N ILE A 152 -8.73 -12.08 -2.80
CA ILE A 152 -7.79 -11.36 -3.66
C ILE A 152 -7.01 -12.38 -4.48
N ASP A 153 -7.21 -12.39 -5.79
CA ASP A 153 -6.32 -13.14 -6.67
C ASP A 153 -4.89 -12.57 -6.58
N THR A 154 -4.03 -13.33 -5.92
CA THR A 154 -2.64 -12.97 -5.63
C THR A 154 -1.78 -12.97 -6.90
N THR A 155 -2.20 -13.70 -7.94
CA THR A 155 -1.51 -13.77 -9.25
C THR A 155 -1.88 -12.62 -10.19
N SER A 156 -3.05 -12.00 -9.98
CA SER A 156 -3.52 -10.91 -10.83
C SER A 156 -2.73 -9.62 -10.64
N GLN A 157 -2.26 -9.05 -11.74
CA GLN A 157 -1.65 -7.72 -11.80
C GLN A 157 -2.64 -6.70 -12.36
N ILE A 158 -2.73 -5.53 -11.72
CA ILE A 158 -3.58 -4.42 -12.18
C ILE A 158 -3.12 -3.97 -13.57
N PHE A 159 -1.83 -3.71 -13.73
CA PHE A 159 -1.25 -3.29 -15.00
C PHE A 159 -0.76 -4.49 -15.81
N THR A 160 -0.76 -4.35 -17.13
CA THR A 160 -0.14 -5.33 -18.02
C THR A 160 1.38 -5.27 -17.90
N ALA A 161 2.07 -6.36 -18.27
CA ALA A 161 3.52 -6.46 -18.12
C ALA A 161 4.28 -5.37 -18.89
N ASP A 162 3.76 -4.98 -20.05
CA ASP A 162 4.35 -3.96 -20.94
C ASP A 162 3.80 -2.55 -20.69
N ALA A 163 3.05 -2.34 -19.60
CA ALA A 163 2.38 -1.07 -19.33
C ALA A 163 3.39 0.10 -19.26
N SER A 164 3.12 1.14 -20.04
CA SER A 164 4.00 2.30 -20.14
C SER A 164 3.94 3.15 -18.87
N ARG A 165 5.10 3.49 -18.31
CA ARG A 165 5.20 4.45 -17.19
C ARG A 165 5.21 5.87 -17.74
N MET A 166 4.10 6.57 -17.59
CA MET A 166 3.99 7.97 -18.02
C MET A 166 4.28 8.91 -16.84
N ARG A 167 5.42 9.61 -16.91
CA ARG A 167 5.72 10.78 -16.05
C ARG A 167 5.34 12.12 -16.71
N TRP A 168 5.34 12.17 -18.05
CA TRP A 168 5.09 13.35 -18.88
C TRP A 168 4.38 12.94 -20.17
N TYR A 169 3.41 13.74 -20.64
CA TYR A 169 2.86 13.59 -21.99
C TYR A 169 3.88 14.14 -22.99
N SER A 170 4.25 13.34 -24.01
CA SER A 170 4.92 13.86 -25.21
C SER A 170 3.85 14.42 -26.14
N GLU A 171 3.97 15.69 -26.53
CA GLU A 171 3.06 16.33 -27.49
C GLU A 171 3.19 15.78 -28.92
N ASN A 172 4.26 15.05 -29.23
CA ASN A 172 4.43 14.34 -30.49
C ASN A 172 4.52 12.83 -30.23
N ASP A 173 3.37 12.16 -30.22
CA ASP A 173 3.29 10.71 -30.09
C ASP A 173 2.70 10.12 -31.38
N SER A 174 3.58 9.67 -32.28
CA SER A 174 3.20 9.02 -33.53
C SER A 174 2.39 7.73 -33.33
N THR A 175 2.22 7.28 -32.09
CA THR A 175 1.38 6.14 -31.73
C THR A 175 -0.11 6.48 -31.56
N ARG A 176 -0.52 7.75 -31.69
CA ARG A 176 -1.90 8.21 -31.41
C ARG A 176 -2.61 8.92 -32.57
N ILE A 177 -2.16 8.70 -33.81
CA ILE A 177 -2.65 9.41 -35.00
C ILE A 177 -4.17 9.26 -35.20
N GLN A 178 -4.73 8.07 -34.97
CA GLN A 178 -6.18 7.84 -35.07
C GLN A 178 -6.94 8.42 -33.88
N GLN A 179 -6.33 8.43 -32.69
CA GLN A 179 -6.92 9.10 -31.52
C GLN A 179 -7.04 10.60 -31.76
N GLU A 180 -5.99 11.25 -32.26
CA GLU A 180 -6.01 12.68 -32.64
C GLU A 180 -7.08 12.97 -33.70
N LYS A 181 -7.20 12.13 -34.74
CA LYS A 181 -8.26 12.28 -35.75
C LYS A 181 -9.66 12.18 -35.15
N PHE A 182 -9.87 11.26 -34.22
CA PHE A 182 -11.14 11.12 -33.53
C PHE A 182 -11.44 12.33 -32.62
N MET A 183 -10.44 12.81 -31.88
CA MET A 183 -10.57 13.97 -31.00
C MET A 183 -10.80 15.26 -31.81
N ASN A 184 -10.09 15.46 -32.92
CA ASN A 184 -10.29 16.59 -33.81
C ASN A 184 -11.69 16.58 -34.42
N PHE A 185 -12.22 15.42 -34.82
CA PHE A 185 -13.61 15.31 -35.27
C PHE A 185 -14.61 15.80 -34.21
N ILE A 186 -14.39 15.51 -32.93
CA ILE A 186 -15.24 16.02 -31.85
C ILE A 186 -15.11 17.54 -31.73
N THR A 187 -13.87 18.06 -31.71
CA THR A 187 -13.58 19.49 -31.54
C THR A 187 -14.07 20.33 -32.71
N ASP A 188 -13.94 19.84 -33.95
CA ASP A 188 -14.39 20.52 -35.17
C ASP A 188 -15.92 20.64 -35.20
N GLU A 189 -16.63 19.66 -34.64
CA GLU A 189 -18.09 19.64 -34.55
C GLU A 189 -18.61 20.40 -33.33
N TYR A 190 -17.89 20.38 -32.21
CA TYR A 190 -18.20 21.13 -31.00
C TYR A 190 -17.51 22.50 -31.02
N VAL A 191 -18.06 23.41 -31.83
CA VAL A 191 -17.49 24.75 -32.11
C VAL A 191 -17.39 25.70 -30.90
N VAL A 192 -17.87 25.30 -29.73
CA VAL A 192 -17.76 26.09 -28.50
C VAL A 192 -16.33 25.96 -27.97
N LYS A 193 -15.60 27.07 -27.95
CA LYS A 193 -14.21 27.09 -27.47
C LYS A 193 -14.12 26.82 -25.96
N PRO A 194 -13.06 26.13 -25.49
CA PRO A 194 -12.79 26.00 -24.07
C PRO A 194 -12.48 27.37 -23.45
N PRO A 195 -12.71 27.55 -22.14
CA PRO A 195 -12.26 28.74 -21.44
C PRO A 195 -10.72 28.80 -21.43
N GLU A 196 -10.17 30.00 -21.48
CA GLU A 196 -8.72 30.22 -21.37
C GLU A 196 -8.22 29.94 -19.95
N LEU A 197 -7.13 29.18 -19.86
CA LEU A 197 -6.52 28.74 -18.60
C LEU A 197 -5.18 29.42 -18.31
N GLU A 198 -4.93 30.63 -18.85
CA GLU A 198 -3.65 31.33 -18.62
C GLU A 198 -3.35 31.44 -17.12
N TYR A 199 -2.20 30.90 -16.73
CA TYR A 199 -1.74 30.94 -15.35
C TYR A 199 -1.25 32.35 -15.04
N ASP A 200 -1.88 32.99 -14.06
CA ASP A 200 -1.42 34.24 -13.46
C ASP A 200 -1.04 33.94 -12.01
N GLU A 201 0.21 34.19 -11.66
CA GLU A 201 0.75 33.98 -10.31
C GLU A 201 0.06 34.86 -9.25
N ASN A 202 -0.63 35.93 -9.66
CA ASN A 202 -1.36 36.83 -8.77
C ASN A 202 -2.85 36.47 -8.62
N MET A 203 -3.30 35.38 -9.27
CA MET A 203 -4.71 34.98 -9.25
C MET A 203 -5.11 34.47 -7.87
N SER A 204 -6.24 34.95 -7.37
CA SER A 204 -6.79 34.45 -6.11
C SER A 204 -7.22 32.98 -6.22
N GLN A 205 -7.31 32.30 -5.08
CA GLN A 205 -7.82 30.93 -5.02
C GLN A 205 -9.25 30.83 -5.56
N GLU A 206 -10.09 31.84 -5.29
CA GLU A 206 -11.48 31.89 -5.76
C GLU A 206 -11.57 32.02 -7.28
N GLU A 207 -10.75 32.90 -7.88
CA GLU A 207 -10.66 33.04 -9.34
C GLU A 207 -10.13 31.75 -10.00
N THR A 208 -9.12 31.13 -9.38
CA THR A 208 -8.57 29.85 -9.82
C THR A 208 -9.66 28.77 -9.83
N MET A 209 -10.41 28.63 -8.74
CA MET A 209 -11.53 27.69 -8.63
C MET A 209 -12.63 27.98 -9.66
N ALA A 210 -13.01 29.25 -9.84
CA ALA A 210 -14.02 29.65 -10.83
C ALA A 210 -13.63 29.30 -12.28
N ARG A 211 -12.33 29.35 -12.60
CA ARG A 211 -11.80 28.92 -13.91
C ARG A 211 -11.90 27.40 -14.08
N TYR A 212 -11.47 26.63 -13.07
CA TYR A 212 -11.62 25.17 -13.10
C TYR A 212 -13.09 24.75 -13.22
N ASP A 213 -14.00 25.40 -12.50
CA ASP A 213 -15.43 25.17 -12.61
C ASP A 213 -15.96 25.48 -14.02
N SER A 214 -15.46 26.54 -14.65
CA SER A 214 -15.84 26.91 -16.02
C SER A 214 -15.35 25.89 -17.03
N LEU A 215 -14.12 25.38 -16.88
CA LEU A 215 -13.59 24.30 -17.68
C LEU A 215 -14.41 23.02 -17.51
N GLN A 216 -14.75 22.66 -16.27
CA GLN A 216 -15.56 21.49 -15.97
C GLN A 216 -16.97 21.59 -16.60
N ARG A 217 -17.60 22.77 -16.55
CA ARG A 217 -18.88 23.04 -17.22
C ARG A 217 -18.76 22.87 -18.73
N TRP A 218 -17.70 23.41 -19.33
CA TRP A 218 -17.45 23.27 -20.76
C TRP A 218 -17.23 21.80 -21.18
N GLU A 219 -16.41 21.05 -20.43
CA GLU A 219 -16.20 19.62 -20.64
C GLU A 219 -17.50 18.81 -20.53
N ASN A 220 -18.34 19.12 -19.53
CA ASN A 220 -19.64 18.47 -19.36
C ASN A 220 -20.60 18.79 -20.52
N ALA A 221 -20.61 20.04 -21.01
CA ALA A 221 -21.39 20.45 -22.16
C ALA A 221 -20.92 19.74 -23.46
N LYS A 222 -19.60 19.64 -23.68
CA LYS A 222 -19.00 18.87 -24.78
C LYS A 222 -19.45 17.41 -24.73
N LYS A 223 -19.35 16.76 -23.57
CA LYS A 223 -19.80 15.37 -23.36
C LYS A 223 -21.30 15.20 -23.61
N GLY A 224 -22.11 16.18 -23.18
CA GLY A 224 -23.55 16.23 -23.45
C GLY A 224 -23.86 16.31 -24.94
N PHE A 225 -23.17 17.19 -25.68
CA PHE A 225 -23.28 17.30 -27.13
C PHE A 225 -22.88 16.01 -27.84
N VAL A 226 -21.77 15.37 -27.45
CA VAL A 226 -21.37 14.08 -28.03
C VAL A 226 -22.44 13.01 -27.81
N LYS A 227 -22.99 12.94 -26.58
CA LYS A 227 -24.04 11.97 -26.24
C LYS A 227 -25.32 12.20 -27.04
N LEU A 228 -25.77 13.44 -27.17
CA LEU A 228 -27.05 13.76 -27.80
C LEU A 228 -26.97 13.82 -29.32
N GLU A 229 -25.85 14.22 -29.89
CA GLU A 229 -25.72 14.51 -31.33
C GLU A 229 -24.68 13.62 -32.00
N LEU A 230 -23.39 13.77 -31.67
CA LEU A 230 -22.31 13.14 -32.45
C LEU A 230 -22.31 11.62 -32.42
N SER A 231 -22.67 11.02 -31.28
CA SER A 231 -22.66 9.56 -31.11
C SER A 231 -23.63 8.84 -32.05
N LYS A 232 -24.61 9.54 -32.61
CA LYS A 232 -25.57 9.02 -33.59
C LYS A 232 -25.02 9.01 -35.02
N LYS A 233 -23.94 9.76 -35.31
CA LYS A 233 -23.33 9.81 -36.63
C LYS A 233 -22.54 8.51 -36.90
N PRO A 234 -22.71 7.84 -38.06
CA PRO A 234 -21.92 6.65 -38.41
C PRO A 234 -20.41 6.89 -38.40
N GLU A 235 -20.00 8.11 -38.76
CA GLU A 235 -18.60 8.53 -38.76
C GLU A 235 -17.98 8.50 -37.36
N PHE A 236 -18.70 8.93 -36.32
CA PHE A 236 -18.22 8.89 -34.94
C PHE A 236 -17.80 7.47 -34.55
N LYS A 237 -18.69 6.50 -34.79
CA LYS A 237 -18.42 5.09 -34.47
C LYS A 237 -17.26 4.53 -35.30
N ARG A 238 -17.16 4.91 -36.58
CA ARG A 238 -16.07 4.48 -37.46
C ARG A 238 -14.71 4.99 -36.97
N LEU A 239 -14.62 6.28 -36.61
CA LEU A 239 -13.38 6.89 -36.11
C LEU A 239 -13.00 6.34 -34.74
N LEU A 240 -13.96 6.21 -33.81
CA LEU A 240 -13.72 5.65 -32.49
C LEU A 240 -13.17 4.21 -32.53
N ASN A 241 -13.71 3.35 -33.39
CA ASN A 241 -13.19 1.98 -33.52
C ASN A 241 -11.75 1.96 -34.09
N ARG A 242 -11.44 2.79 -35.10
CA ARG A 242 -10.07 2.88 -35.63
C ARG A 242 -9.08 3.40 -34.59
N ALA A 243 -9.48 4.41 -33.82
CA ALA A 243 -8.69 4.93 -32.71
C ALA A 243 -8.46 3.87 -31.63
N TYR A 244 -9.48 3.07 -31.33
CA TYR A 244 -9.38 1.97 -30.36
C TYR A 244 -8.41 0.89 -30.83
N ASP A 245 -8.50 0.46 -32.09
CA ASP A 245 -7.63 -0.57 -32.64
C ASP A 245 -6.15 -0.13 -32.66
N GLU A 246 -5.89 1.15 -32.98
CA GLU A 246 -4.55 1.74 -32.86
C GLU A 246 -4.06 1.80 -31.41
N ALA A 247 -4.90 2.28 -30.48
CA ALA A 247 -4.55 2.38 -29.07
C ALA A 247 -4.22 1.02 -28.44
N LEU A 248 -4.98 -0.02 -28.81
CA LEU A 248 -4.72 -1.39 -28.37
C LEU A 248 -3.40 -1.94 -28.93
N LYS A 249 -3.15 -1.71 -30.23
CA LYS A 249 -1.92 -2.16 -30.90
C LYS A 249 -0.69 -1.49 -30.31
N ASN A 250 -0.76 -0.19 -30.07
CA ASN A 250 0.38 0.61 -29.64
C ASN A 250 0.50 0.73 -28.11
N GLN A 251 -0.47 0.19 -27.36
CA GLN A 251 -0.55 0.27 -25.90
C GLN A 251 -0.48 1.73 -25.38
N SER A 252 -1.10 2.65 -26.11
CA SER A 252 -1.01 4.09 -25.86
C SER A 252 -2.40 4.71 -25.91
N SER A 253 -2.79 5.43 -24.86
CA SER A 253 -4.09 6.07 -24.74
C SER A 253 -4.05 7.28 -23.82
N THR A 254 -5.12 8.09 -23.83
CA THR A 254 -5.33 9.24 -22.94
C THR A 254 -6.59 9.06 -22.10
N ASP A 255 -6.65 9.72 -20.95
CA ASP A 255 -7.85 9.65 -20.09
C ASP A 255 -9.13 10.13 -20.79
N GLU A 256 -9.03 11.16 -21.64
CA GLU A 256 -10.18 11.66 -22.41
C GLU A 256 -10.63 10.65 -23.49
N PHE A 257 -9.69 10.04 -24.23
CA PHE A 257 -10.04 9.02 -25.22
C PHE A 257 -10.70 7.79 -24.57
N GLU A 258 -10.13 7.33 -23.45
CA GLU A 258 -10.63 6.21 -22.66
C GLU A 258 -12.06 6.43 -22.15
N TYR A 259 -12.46 7.68 -21.85
CA TYR A 259 -13.84 8.04 -21.52
C TYR A 259 -14.80 7.70 -22.67
N TYR A 260 -14.47 8.08 -23.91
CA TYR A 260 -15.32 7.75 -25.06
C TYR A 260 -15.37 6.25 -25.35
N VAL A 261 -14.25 5.53 -25.16
CA VAL A 261 -14.23 4.06 -25.28
C VAL A 261 -15.16 3.42 -24.25
N ALA A 262 -15.17 3.88 -22.99
CA ALA A 262 -16.04 3.34 -21.95
C ALA A 262 -17.52 3.51 -22.29
N HIS A 263 -17.91 4.71 -22.72
CA HIS A 263 -19.31 5.08 -22.92
C HIS A 263 -19.92 4.61 -24.25
N TYR A 264 -19.09 4.47 -25.30
CA TYR A 264 -19.59 4.21 -26.65
C TYR A 264 -19.09 2.90 -27.27
N LEU A 265 -18.09 2.25 -26.67
CA LEU A 265 -17.69 0.88 -27.04
C LEU A 265 -18.04 -0.11 -25.92
N SER A 266 -17.35 -0.04 -24.77
CA SER A 266 -17.68 -0.78 -23.54
C SER A 266 -16.73 -0.43 -22.39
N PRO A 267 -17.15 -0.59 -21.12
CA PRO A 267 -16.27 -0.48 -19.96
C PRO A 267 -15.06 -1.43 -20.01
N SER A 268 -15.26 -2.68 -20.43
CA SER A 268 -14.18 -3.68 -20.54
C SER A 268 -13.07 -3.24 -21.51
N LYS A 269 -13.43 -2.67 -22.66
CA LYS A 269 -12.46 -2.11 -23.62
C LYS A 269 -11.66 -0.94 -23.03
N SER A 270 -12.32 -0.06 -22.27
CA SER A 270 -11.64 1.07 -21.62
C SER A 270 -10.72 0.60 -20.50
N LEU A 271 -11.16 -0.41 -19.72
CA LEU A 271 -10.33 -1.06 -18.71
C LEU A 271 -9.03 -1.59 -19.32
N THR A 272 -9.10 -2.29 -20.45
CA THR A 272 -7.91 -2.80 -21.15
C THR A 272 -6.93 -1.67 -21.49
N LEU A 273 -7.42 -0.53 -22.00
CA LEU A 273 -6.55 0.60 -22.32
C LEU A 273 -5.92 1.22 -21.06
N LYS A 274 -6.71 1.44 -19.99
CA LYS A 274 -6.18 2.01 -18.75
C LYS A 274 -5.09 1.15 -18.12
N ARG A 275 -5.24 -0.18 -18.16
CA ARG A 275 -4.26 -1.12 -17.61
C ARG A 275 -2.93 -1.15 -18.37
N ASN A 276 -2.84 -0.55 -19.57
CA ASN A 276 -1.60 -0.41 -20.33
C ASN A 276 -0.79 0.86 -19.99
N ARG A 277 -1.26 1.66 -19.03
CA ARG A 277 -0.59 2.90 -18.63
C ARG A 277 -0.50 3.00 -17.12
N ILE A 278 0.70 3.23 -16.62
CA ILE A 278 0.97 3.53 -15.22
C ILE A 278 1.11 5.04 -15.09
N VAL A 279 0.17 5.66 -14.39
CA VAL A 279 0.24 7.08 -14.02
C VAL A 279 1.11 7.21 -12.77
N VAL A 280 2.11 8.10 -12.82
CA VAL A 280 3.01 8.38 -11.70
C VAL A 280 2.82 9.83 -11.27
N GLY A 281 2.39 10.04 -10.02
CA GLY A 281 2.18 11.38 -9.50
C GLY A 281 3.49 12.16 -9.32
N GLN A 282 3.49 13.45 -9.66
CA GLN A 282 4.70 14.28 -9.63
C GLN A 282 5.05 14.79 -8.23
N CYS A 283 4.05 14.97 -7.37
CA CYS A 283 4.22 15.41 -5.99
C CYS A 283 3.15 14.78 -5.08
N SER A 284 3.21 15.10 -3.79
CA SER A 284 2.26 14.58 -2.82
C SER A 284 0.84 15.11 -3.00
N MET A 285 0.63 16.23 -3.70
CA MET A 285 -0.70 16.76 -4.01
C MET A 285 -1.29 16.16 -5.31
N ASP A 286 -0.49 15.42 -6.08
CA ASP A 286 -0.94 14.87 -7.35
C ASP A 286 -1.83 13.63 -7.13
N ASP A 287 -3.12 13.82 -7.36
CA ASP A 287 -4.14 12.79 -7.24
C ASP A 287 -4.37 11.99 -8.53
N SER A 288 -3.71 12.36 -9.64
CA SER A 288 -3.81 11.65 -10.93
C SER A 288 -3.63 10.13 -10.81
N PRO A 289 -2.59 9.58 -10.11
CA PRO A 289 -2.43 8.13 -9.99
C PRO A 289 -3.57 7.47 -9.19
N ARG A 290 -4.14 8.19 -8.23
CA ARG A 290 -5.26 7.70 -7.41
C ARG A 290 -6.58 7.73 -8.19
N ILE A 291 -6.85 8.81 -8.90
CA ILE A 291 -8.00 8.93 -9.83
C ILE A 291 -7.90 7.83 -10.89
N HIS A 292 -6.71 7.54 -11.40
CA HIS A 292 -6.49 6.45 -12.33
C HIS A 292 -6.83 5.08 -11.72
N ALA A 293 -6.38 4.80 -10.49
CA ALA A 293 -6.73 3.57 -9.77
C ALA A 293 -8.25 3.44 -9.50
N MET A 294 -8.92 4.55 -9.15
CA MET A 294 -10.38 4.59 -9.00
C MET A 294 -11.10 4.26 -10.31
N ASN A 295 -10.67 4.86 -11.41
CA ASN A 295 -11.26 4.60 -12.71
C ASN A 295 -11.07 3.14 -13.13
N ILE A 296 -9.92 2.53 -12.82
CA ILE A 296 -9.71 1.09 -13.03
C ILE A 296 -10.67 0.27 -12.17
N ALA A 297 -10.79 0.58 -10.87
CA ALA A 297 -11.71 -0.13 -9.98
C ALA A 297 -13.15 -0.03 -10.50
N GLN A 298 -13.63 1.17 -10.84
CA GLN A 298 -14.97 1.38 -11.39
C GLN A 298 -15.19 0.57 -12.68
N LEU A 299 -14.29 0.68 -13.67
CA LEU A 299 -14.43 -0.05 -14.94
C LEU A 299 -14.33 -1.56 -14.75
N ALA A 300 -13.52 -2.03 -13.80
CA ALA A 300 -13.45 -3.45 -13.43
C ALA A 300 -14.76 -3.91 -12.79
N GLY A 301 -15.37 -3.11 -11.92
CA GLY A 301 -16.70 -3.37 -11.38
C GLY A 301 -17.78 -3.43 -12.46
N GLU A 302 -17.79 -2.48 -13.40
CA GLU A 302 -18.73 -2.41 -14.52
C GLU A 302 -18.55 -3.56 -15.54
N SER A 303 -17.31 -4.02 -15.73
CA SER A 303 -16.97 -5.16 -16.58
C SER A 303 -16.98 -6.50 -15.86
N VAL A 304 -17.33 -6.50 -14.57
CA VAL A 304 -17.42 -7.69 -13.71
C VAL A 304 -16.08 -8.46 -13.62
N ASN A 305 -14.96 -7.72 -13.59
CA ASN A 305 -13.62 -8.27 -13.41
C ASN A 305 -13.21 -8.17 -11.94
N TRP A 306 -13.62 -9.16 -11.14
CA TRP A 306 -13.45 -9.20 -9.68
C TRP A 306 -12.01 -8.93 -9.23
N ASN A 307 -11.05 -9.65 -9.82
CA ASN A 307 -9.66 -9.62 -9.38
C ASN A 307 -9.04 -8.23 -9.54
N ILE A 308 -9.33 -7.57 -10.65
CA ILE A 308 -8.87 -6.19 -10.89
C ILE A 308 -9.65 -5.20 -10.04
N PHE A 309 -10.97 -5.39 -9.90
CA PHE A 309 -11.82 -4.55 -9.06
C PHE A 309 -11.29 -4.48 -7.63
N LEU A 310 -11.17 -5.63 -6.95
CA LEU A 310 -10.81 -5.66 -5.53
C LEU A 310 -9.38 -5.14 -5.31
N ARG A 311 -8.43 -5.56 -6.14
CA ARG A 311 -7.03 -5.13 -5.99
C ARG A 311 -6.85 -3.63 -6.26
N SER A 312 -7.53 -3.08 -7.26
CA SER A 312 -7.52 -1.63 -7.52
C SER A 312 -8.25 -0.85 -6.42
N HIS A 313 -9.36 -1.38 -5.89
CA HIS A 313 -10.08 -0.77 -4.77
C HIS A 313 -9.24 -0.72 -3.51
N LEU A 314 -8.56 -1.82 -3.17
CA LEU A 314 -7.63 -1.86 -2.05
C LEU A 314 -6.46 -0.89 -2.23
N ASN A 315 -5.97 -0.68 -3.47
CA ASN A 315 -4.98 0.35 -3.75
C ASN A 315 -5.51 1.78 -3.54
N VAL A 316 -6.79 2.04 -3.82
CA VAL A 316 -7.42 3.33 -3.49
C VAL A 316 -7.54 3.49 -1.97
N LEU A 317 -8.03 2.46 -1.27
CA LEU A 317 -8.20 2.45 0.18
C LEU A 317 -6.88 2.63 0.92
N ASN A 318 -5.83 1.92 0.49
CA ASN A 318 -4.48 2.01 1.05
C ASN A 318 -3.61 3.08 0.37
N ASP A 319 -4.15 3.95 -0.49
CA ASP A 319 -3.40 4.92 -1.31
C ASP A 319 -2.10 4.35 -1.92
N ASN A 320 -2.12 3.05 -2.28
CA ASN A 320 -0.98 2.28 -2.75
C ASN A 320 -0.80 2.52 -4.26
N VAL A 321 -0.36 3.74 -4.58
CA VAL A 321 -0.15 4.22 -5.95
C VAL A 321 1.22 4.90 -6.09
N ASN A 322 1.71 4.99 -7.33
CA ASN A 322 3.06 5.48 -7.60
C ASN A 322 3.12 7.01 -7.57
N ARG A 323 4.00 7.56 -6.73
CA ARG A 323 4.34 9.00 -6.68
C ARG A 323 5.85 9.19 -6.58
N VAL A 324 6.37 10.30 -7.11
CA VAL A 324 7.78 10.70 -6.96
C VAL A 324 8.09 11.15 -5.52
N SER A 325 7.12 11.78 -4.86
CA SER A 325 7.17 12.18 -3.45
C SER A 325 5.78 12.05 -2.84
N ASP A 326 5.68 11.45 -1.66
CA ASP A 326 4.41 11.25 -0.94
C ASP A 326 4.58 11.66 0.53
N GLY A 327 4.13 12.87 0.85
CA GLY A 327 4.15 13.42 2.21
C GLY A 327 2.86 13.07 2.97
N SER A 328 2.99 12.70 4.24
CA SER A 328 1.88 12.25 5.09
C SER A 328 0.74 13.27 5.26
N TRP A 329 1.05 14.57 5.18
CA TRP A 329 0.07 15.65 5.31
C TRP A 329 -0.99 15.68 4.19
N ALA A 330 -0.70 15.12 3.01
CA ALA A 330 -1.64 15.09 1.89
C ALA A 330 -2.68 13.96 2.01
N TRP A 331 -2.49 13.04 2.97
CA TRP A 331 -3.38 11.89 3.13
C TRP A 331 -4.76 12.31 3.63
N GLU A 332 -4.86 13.26 4.55
CA GLU A 332 -6.11 13.62 5.23
C GLU A 332 -7.27 14.00 4.30
N ALA A 333 -6.97 14.60 3.14
CA ALA A 333 -8.00 15.00 2.16
C ALA A 333 -8.54 13.83 1.31
N ARG A 334 -7.86 12.67 1.30
CA ARG A 334 -8.17 11.55 0.38
C ARG A 334 -9.13 10.55 1.01
N LYS A 335 -10.36 10.45 0.53
CA LYS A 335 -11.34 9.44 1.00
C LYS A 335 -10.84 8.00 0.83
N THR A 336 -11.22 7.08 1.72
CA THR A 336 -10.76 5.68 1.67
C THR A 336 -11.70 4.75 0.90
N TYR A 337 -12.98 5.13 0.74
CA TYR A 337 -14.02 4.33 0.07
C TYR A 337 -14.23 2.94 0.67
N ILE A 338 -13.91 2.75 1.95
CA ILE A 338 -14.16 1.50 2.67
C ILE A 338 -15.64 1.08 2.63
N ARG A 339 -16.55 2.07 2.69
CA ARG A 339 -18.00 1.83 2.66
C ARG A 339 -18.48 1.15 1.38
N GLU A 340 -17.77 1.32 0.27
CA GLU A 340 -18.13 0.62 -0.97
C GLU A 340 -17.88 -0.89 -0.87
N LEU A 341 -16.90 -1.32 -0.06
CA LEU A 341 -16.69 -2.75 0.25
C LEU A 341 -17.75 -3.27 1.22
N GLU A 342 -18.17 -2.45 2.18
CA GLU A 342 -19.22 -2.80 3.17
C GLU A 342 -20.60 -3.01 2.52
N GLU A 343 -20.81 -2.47 1.32
CA GLU A 343 -22.02 -2.66 0.51
C GLU A 343 -21.98 -3.94 -0.35
N LEU A 344 -20.86 -4.67 -0.38
CA LEU A 344 -20.65 -5.84 -1.24
C LEU A 344 -20.81 -7.18 -0.53
N ASP A 345 -21.30 -7.20 0.72
CA ASP A 345 -21.42 -8.41 1.56
C ASP A 345 -20.05 -9.12 1.77
N ILE A 346 -18.97 -8.33 1.78
CA ILE A 346 -17.61 -8.74 2.17
C ILE A 346 -17.49 -8.62 3.69
N GLU A 347 -16.86 -9.59 4.33
CA GLU A 347 -16.43 -9.47 5.73
C GLU A 347 -15.21 -8.52 5.81
N VAL A 348 -15.47 -7.22 5.76
CA VAL A 348 -14.42 -6.18 5.64
C VAL A 348 -13.41 -6.27 6.79
N LYS A 349 -13.85 -6.64 8.00
CA LYS A 349 -12.96 -6.87 9.15
C LYS A 349 -11.95 -7.98 8.89
N GLU A 350 -12.42 -9.15 8.48
CA GLU A 350 -11.57 -10.30 8.14
C GLU A 350 -10.61 -9.96 6.99
N LEU A 351 -11.11 -9.28 5.95
CA LEU A 351 -10.30 -8.86 4.80
C LEU A 351 -9.17 -7.92 5.24
N LEU A 352 -9.49 -6.82 5.94
CA LEU A 352 -8.50 -5.82 6.28
C LEU A 352 -7.49 -6.32 7.30
N LEU A 353 -7.92 -7.07 8.33
CA LEU A 353 -7.01 -7.66 9.31
C LEU A 353 -6.13 -8.76 8.68
N GLY A 354 -6.66 -9.53 7.74
CA GLY A 354 -5.88 -10.49 6.94
C GLY A 354 -4.78 -9.82 6.11
N THR A 355 -5.04 -8.63 5.57
CA THR A 355 -4.01 -7.82 4.88
C THR A 355 -3.05 -7.09 5.84
N ALA A 356 -3.41 -6.94 7.12
CA ALA A 356 -2.60 -6.28 8.13
C ALA A 356 -1.59 -7.21 8.79
N LEU A 357 -1.94 -8.48 9.01
CA LEU A 357 -1.05 -9.50 9.57
C LEU A 357 0.17 -9.73 8.68
N ARG A 358 1.33 -9.97 9.29
CA ARG A 358 2.57 -10.33 8.60
C ARG A 358 2.85 -11.81 8.83
N ALA A 359 2.94 -12.53 7.72
CA ALA A 359 3.09 -13.97 7.73
C ALA A 359 3.95 -14.43 6.56
N SER A 360 4.56 -15.60 6.73
CA SER A 360 5.18 -16.41 5.70
C SER A 360 4.26 -17.58 5.33
N ASN A 361 4.60 -18.31 4.26
CA ASN A 361 3.73 -19.29 3.59
C ASN A 361 2.44 -18.68 3.02
N THR A 362 2.44 -17.37 2.76
CA THR A 362 1.40 -16.70 1.98
C THR A 362 1.59 -16.98 0.48
N ALA A 363 0.53 -16.83 -0.29
CA ALA A 363 0.58 -16.93 -1.74
C ALA A 363 1.44 -15.77 -2.30
N GLU A 364 2.17 -16.06 -3.38
CA GLU A 364 2.95 -15.04 -4.09
C GLU A 364 2.05 -13.90 -4.54
N GLY A 365 2.35 -12.68 -4.08
CA GLY A 365 1.53 -11.50 -4.38
C GLY A 365 0.38 -11.23 -3.39
N HIS A 366 0.40 -11.85 -2.20
CA HIS A 366 -0.46 -11.47 -1.06
C HIS A 366 -0.50 -9.95 -0.87
N TYR A 367 -1.69 -9.41 -0.64
CA TYR A 367 -1.87 -7.98 -0.45
C TYR A 367 -1.56 -7.60 1.00
N PHE A 368 -0.37 -7.06 1.25
CA PHE A 368 -0.06 -6.47 2.55
C PHE A 368 -0.45 -4.99 2.59
N GLY A 369 -1.44 -4.66 3.41
CA GLY A 369 -1.87 -3.28 3.63
C GLY A 369 -0.85 -2.47 4.43
N ASN A 370 -0.86 -1.15 4.24
CA ASN A 370 -0.03 -0.24 5.03
C ASN A 370 -0.74 0.05 6.35
N ILE A 371 -0.11 -0.25 7.48
CA ILE A 371 -0.72 -0.16 8.81
C ILE A 371 -1.31 1.23 9.10
N GLY A 372 -0.58 2.30 8.78
CA GLY A 372 -1.08 3.66 9.01
C GLY A 372 -2.30 3.99 8.16
N ARG A 373 -2.27 3.59 6.89
CA ARG A 373 -3.38 3.85 5.96
C ARG A 373 -4.60 2.98 6.23
N LEU A 374 -4.39 1.73 6.66
CA LEU A 374 -5.46 0.86 7.15
C LEU A 374 -6.15 1.44 8.38
N GLY A 375 -5.40 1.93 9.37
CA GLY A 375 -6.00 2.55 10.57
C GLY A 375 -6.92 3.71 10.22
N ARG A 376 -6.49 4.56 9.27
CA ARG A 376 -7.33 5.62 8.72
C ARG A 376 -8.58 5.10 8.01
N ALA A 377 -8.44 4.10 7.13
CA ALA A 377 -9.58 3.52 6.43
C ALA A 377 -10.61 2.91 7.39
N ILE A 378 -10.15 2.15 8.40
CA ILE A 378 -11.00 1.55 9.42
C ILE A 378 -11.76 2.62 10.21
N SER A 379 -11.15 3.79 10.48
CA SER A 379 -11.83 4.88 11.19
C SER A 379 -13.07 5.42 10.45
N GLU A 380 -13.19 5.19 9.13
CA GLU A 380 -14.34 5.58 8.30
C GLU A 380 -15.41 4.48 8.17
N SER A 381 -15.14 3.28 8.71
CA SER A 381 -15.99 2.09 8.67
C SER A 381 -17.27 2.28 9.50
N LYS A 382 -18.35 1.61 9.09
CA LYS A 382 -19.57 1.50 9.90
C LYS A 382 -19.37 0.62 11.14
N ASP A 383 -18.40 -0.29 11.11
CA ASP A 383 -18.13 -1.31 12.14
C ASP A 383 -16.87 -0.97 12.97
N VAL A 384 -16.50 0.31 13.02
CA VAL A 384 -15.25 0.79 13.64
C VAL A 384 -15.01 0.30 15.08
N ASN A 385 -16.08 0.17 15.88
CA ASN A 385 -15.97 -0.33 17.25
C ASN A 385 -15.62 -1.81 17.29
N GLU A 386 -16.13 -2.62 16.35
CA GLU A 386 -15.78 -4.04 16.27
C GLU A 386 -14.31 -4.23 15.88
N PHE A 387 -13.79 -3.37 14.99
CA PHE A 387 -12.37 -3.35 14.68
C PHE A 387 -11.54 -2.98 15.90
N GLU A 388 -11.94 -1.95 16.66
CA GLU A 388 -11.23 -1.53 17.86
C GLU A 388 -11.17 -2.66 18.90
N ASP A 389 -12.30 -3.32 19.16
CA ASP A 389 -12.39 -4.44 20.10
C ASP A 389 -11.53 -5.64 19.65
N GLU A 390 -11.55 -5.97 18.35
CA GLU A 390 -10.72 -7.04 17.79
C GLU A 390 -9.23 -6.70 17.92
N LEU A 391 -8.83 -5.45 17.68
CA LEU A 391 -7.44 -5.03 17.84
C LEU A 391 -6.98 -5.13 19.29
N TYR A 392 -7.80 -4.75 20.28
CA TYR A 392 -7.46 -4.99 21.69
C TYR A 392 -7.24 -6.47 21.98
N HIS A 393 -8.12 -7.35 21.48
CA HIS A 393 -7.98 -8.79 21.64
C HIS A 393 -6.66 -9.27 21.01
N MET A 394 -6.35 -8.88 19.78
CA MET A 394 -5.12 -9.30 19.10
C MET A 394 -3.86 -8.80 19.80
N ILE A 395 -3.88 -7.62 20.42
CA ILE A 395 -2.73 -7.08 21.17
C ILE A 395 -2.52 -7.87 22.48
N ASP A 396 -3.59 -8.26 23.17
CA ASP A 396 -3.54 -9.01 24.44
C ASP A 396 -3.25 -10.50 24.24
N ASP A 397 -3.57 -11.06 23.07
CA ASP A 397 -3.47 -12.50 22.80
C ASP A 397 -2.02 -13.00 22.82
N GLN A 398 -1.66 -13.71 23.90
CA GLN A 398 -0.32 -14.28 24.11
C GLN A 398 0.01 -15.45 23.17
N THR A 399 -0.98 -15.96 22.42
CA THR A 399 -0.76 -16.99 21.40
C THR A 399 -0.36 -16.42 20.04
N LEU A 400 -0.64 -15.13 19.80
CA LEU A 400 -0.12 -14.40 18.65
C LEU A 400 1.33 -13.97 18.90
N ASP A 401 2.14 -13.98 17.86
CA ASP A 401 3.54 -13.60 17.99
C ASP A 401 3.71 -12.10 18.32
N ASP A 402 4.77 -11.77 19.04
CA ASP A 402 5.00 -10.42 19.57
C ASP A 402 5.13 -9.36 18.45
N PHE A 403 5.61 -9.72 17.26
CA PHE A 403 5.68 -8.83 16.11
C PHE A 403 4.29 -8.46 15.56
N ASN A 404 3.41 -9.44 15.35
CA ASN A 404 2.04 -9.15 14.94
C ASN A 404 1.24 -8.41 16.02
N ARG A 405 1.43 -8.73 17.31
CA ARG A 405 0.84 -7.97 18.42
C ARG A 405 1.25 -6.50 18.39
N LEU A 406 2.54 -6.23 18.17
CA LEU A 406 3.06 -4.87 18.02
C LEU A 406 2.50 -4.17 16.77
N LEU A 407 2.34 -4.87 15.65
CA LEU A 407 1.69 -4.33 14.46
C LEU A 407 0.22 -3.98 14.70
N MET A 408 -0.52 -4.80 15.44
CA MET A 408 -1.91 -4.51 15.79
C MET A 408 -2.00 -3.32 16.74
N PHE A 409 -1.03 -3.14 17.64
CA PHE A 409 -0.91 -1.91 18.42
C PHE A 409 -0.74 -0.69 17.52
N TYR A 410 0.15 -0.71 16.53
CA TYR A 410 0.31 0.42 15.60
C TYR A 410 -0.95 0.65 14.75
N LEU A 411 -1.65 -0.41 14.32
CA LEU A 411 -2.90 -0.29 13.59
C LEU A 411 -3.97 0.39 14.45
N HIS A 412 -4.11 -0.04 15.70
CA HIS A 412 -4.98 0.57 16.69
C HIS A 412 -4.60 2.03 16.98
N ASP A 413 -3.31 2.33 17.13
CA ASP A 413 -2.79 3.69 17.37
C ASP A 413 -3.21 4.65 16.24
N ASN A 414 -3.06 4.22 14.99
CA ASN A 414 -3.50 4.99 13.82
C ASN A 414 -5.03 5.11 13.77
N LEU A 415 -5.77 4.04 14.06
CA LEU A 415 -7.22 4.04 14.12
C LEU A 415 -7.74 5.08 15.13
N VAL A 416 -7.33 4.98 16.38
CA VAL A 416 -7.84 5.84 17.46
C VAL A 416 -7.36 7.29 17.31
N TYR A 417 -6.21 7.51 16.67
CA TYR A 417 -5.78 8.85 16.27
C TYR A 417 -6.78 9.50 15.31
N HIS A 418 -7.30 8.76 14.32
CA HIS A 418 -8.25 9.28 13.34
C HIS A 418 -9.69 9.33 13.87
N MET A 419 -10.06 8.48 14.85
CA MET A 419 -11.36 8.56 15.52
C MET A 419 -11.51 9.80 16.42
N ASP A 420 -10.44 10.21 17.11
CA ASP A 420 -10.48 11.36 18.01
C ASP A 420 -10.34 12.67 17.23
N THR A 421 -11.45 13.32 16.91
CA THR A 421 -11.45 14.59 16.15
C THR A 421 -11.16 15.82 17.02
N SER A 422 -10.98 15.65 18.35
CA SER A 422 -10.61 16.75 19.24
C SER A 422 -9.18 17.23 18.95
N LYS A 423 -8.93 18.53 19.18
CA LYS A 423 -7.59 19.09 19.02
C LYS A 423 -6.63 18.54 20.07
N GLU A 424 -7.14 18.28 21.27
CA GLU A 424 -6.37 17.85 22.44
C GLU A 424 -6.02 16.35 22.43
N LYS A 425 -6.70 15.57 21.57
CA LYS A 425 -6.50 14.12 21.39
C LYS A 425 -6.54 13.33 22.70
N HIS A 426 -7.46 13.70 23.60
CA HIS A 426 -7.50 13.14 24.96
C HIS A 426 -7.99 11.69 24.99
N SER A 427 -8.99 11.36 24.17
CA SER A 427 -9.50 9.99 24.03
C SER A 427 -8.44 9.09 23.40
N TYR A 428 -7.76 9.59 22.36
CA TYR A 428 -6.63 8.92 21.72
C TYR A 428 -5.54 8.53 22.74
N LYS A 429 -5.07 9.47 23.57
CA LYS A 429 -4.03 9.20 24.56
C LYS A 429 -4.42 8.10 25.54
N ASN A 430 -5.67 8.12 26.03
CA ASN A 430 -6.17 7.12 26.97
C ASN A 430 -6.25 5.73 26.33
N LYS A 431 -6.87 5.63 25.14
CA LYS A 431 -6.99 4.37 24.39
C LYS A 431 -5.63 3.79 24.00
N ARG A 432 -4.72 4.64 23.52
CA ARG A 432 -3.34 4.26 23.22
C ARG A 432 -2.63 3.69 24.44
N ASN A 433 -2.72 4.36 25.60
CA ASN A 433 -2.07 3.88 26.83
C ASN A 433 -2.66 2.56 27.31
N MET A 434 -3.98 2.35 27.15
CA MET A 434 -4.61 1.07 27.43
C MET A 434 -4.06 -0.03 26.52
N ALA A 435 -4.07 0.18 25.20
CA ALA A 435 -3.51 -0.78 24.25
C ALA A 435 -2.03 -1.08 24.51
N LYS A 436 -1.23 -0.05 24.80
CA LYS A 436 0.19 -0.17 25.15
C LYS A 436 0.40 -1.07 26.37
N SER A 437 -0.49 -1.02 27.37
CA SER A 437 -0.39 -1.83 28.59
C SER A 437 -0.67 -3.32 28.40
N LEU A 438 -1.25 -3.71 27.27
CA LEU A 438 -1.51 -5.10 26.90
C LEU A 438 -0.29 -5.77 26.24
N LEU A 439 0.68 -4.98 25.76
CA LEU A 439 1.92 -5.49 25.20
C LEU A 439 2.88 -5.94 26.31
N PRO A 440 3.79 -6.89 26.02
CA PRO A 440 4.85 -7.25 26.95
C PRO A 440 5.70 -6.03 27.35
N ASN A 441 6.11 -5.94 28.63
CA ASN A 441 6.88 -4.80 29.16
C ASN A 441 8.10 -4.42 28.31
N TYR A 442 8.87 -5.41 27.85
CA TYR A 442 10.07 -5.16 27.03
C TYR A 442 9.76 -4.53 25.65
N ILE A 443 8.50 -4.53 25.22
CA ILE A 443 8.01 -3.81 24.03
C ILE A 443 7.36 -2.50 24.47
N SER A 444 6.44 -2.54 25.43
CA SER A 444 5.68 -1.36 25.86
C SER A 444 6.59 -0.25 26.40
N ASP A 445 7.66 -0.60 27.11
CA ASP A 445 8.61 0.36 27.67
C ASP A 445 9.40 1.12 26.60
N LYS A 446 9.34 0.68 25.33
CA LYS A 446 10.02 1.26 24.17
C LYS A 446 9.11 2.12 23.29
N LEU A 447 7.82 2.16 23.60
CA LEU A 447 6.85 2.98 22.88
C LEU A 447 6.70 4.31 23.62
N ASP A 448 7.06 5.42 23.00
CA ASP A 448 6.89 6.75 23.61
C ASP A 448 5.42 7.21 23.56
#